data_AF-A0A2E9Z4J1-F1
#
_entry.id   AF-A0A2E9Z4J1-F1
#
_cell.length_a   1.000
_cell.length_b   1.000
_cell.length_c   1.000
_cell.angle_alpha   90.00
_cell.angle_beta   90.00
_cell.angle_gamma   90.00
#
_symmetry.space_group_name_H-M   'P 1'
#
loop_
_entity.id
_entity.type
_entity.pdbx_description
1 polymer ?
#
loop_
_entity_poly.entity_id
_entity_poly.type
_entity_poly.pdbx_seq_one_letter_code
_entity_poly.pdbx_strand_id
1 'polypeptide(L)' 'MDFPEGKIEGRNAIIKNVRRNPRSENEPFVTGVSFIDISEAQYETLGGFLGSRANERRGNSRG' A
#
# COMPACT_ATOMS: atom_id res chain seq x y z
N MET A 1 -4.40 -12.47 -15.52
CA MET A 1 -3.90 -12.98 -14.22
C MET A 1 -4.78 -12.30 -13.20
N ASP A 2 -5.79 -13.01 -12.71
CA ASP A 2 -6.70 -12.45 -11.72
C ASP A 2 -5.97 -12.39 -10.39
N PHE A 3 -5.76 -11.18 -9.88
CA PHE A 3 -5.26 -11.02 -8.52
C PHE A 3 -6.36 -11.47 -7.57
N PRO A 4 -6.09 -12.31 -6.57
CA PRO A 4 -7.10 -12.57 -5.55
C PRO A 4 -7.47 -11.21 -4.96
N GLU A 5 -8.78 -10.90 -4.91
CA GLU A 5 -9.30 -9.72 -4.23
C GLU A 5 -8.88 -9.79 -2.75
N GLY A 6 -7.71 -9.22 -2.46
CA GLY A 6 -7.15 -9.14 -1.12
C GLY A 6 -7.81 -7.98 -0.41
N LYS A 7 -8.87 -8.26 0.35
CA LYS A 7 -9.53 -7.27 1.19
C LYS A 7 -8.89 -7.28 2.59
N ILE A 8 -8.21 -6.19 2.98
CA ILE A 8 -7.74 -6.00 4.35
C ILE A 8 -8.74 -5.08 5.06
N GLU A 9 -9.62 -5.64 5.86
CA GLU A 9 -10.59 -4.89 6.67
C GLU A 9 -10.36 -5.06 8.17
N GLY A 10 -10.73 -4.04 8.95
CA GLY A 10 -10.79 -4.10 10.41
C GLY A 10 -9.45 -4.32 11.11
N ARG A 11 -8.35 -3.79 10.55
CA ARG A 11 -6.99 -3.95 11.13
C ARG A 11 -6.53 -2.73 11.89
N ASN A 12 -5.90 -2.99 13.03
CA ASN A 12 -5.20 -1.98 13.81
C ASN A 12 -3.91 -1.58 13.09
N ALA A 13 -3.67 -0.27 12.99
CA ALA A 13 -2.44 0.28 12.46
C ALA A 13 -1.94 1.41 13.36
N ILE A 14 -0.62 1.51 13.50
CA ILE A 14 0.04 2.61 14.19
C ILE A 14 0.39 3.66 13.16
N ILE A 15 -0.09 4.88 13.38
CA ILE A 15 0.36 6.06 12.64
C ILE A 15 1.83 6.31 12.98
N LYS A 16 2.69 6.30 11.96
CA LYS A 16 4.14 6.51 12.10
C LYS A 16 4.54 7.95 11.88
N ASN A 17 3.84 8.66 11.00
CA ASN A 17 4.07 10.07 10.73
C ASN A 17 2.87 10.67 10.03
N VAL A 18 2.73 11.99 10.15
CA VAL A 18 1.81 12.80 9.34
C VAL A 18 2.64 13.93 8.74
N ARG A 19 2.54 14.13 7.43
CA ARG A 19 3.24 15.19 6.70
C ARG A 19 2.30 15.91 5.75
N ARG A 20 2.62 17.16 5.41
CA ARG A 20 1.90 17.88 4.35
C ARG A 20 2.20 17.26 2.98
N ASN A 21 1.19 17.23 2.13
CA ASN A 21 1.28 16.81 0.75
C ASN A 21 1.22 18.03 -0.17
N PRO A 22 2.36 18.54 -0.66
CA PRO A 22 2.35 19.73 -1.52
C PRO A 22 1.77 19.46 -2.92
N ARG A 23 1.45 18.19 -3.26
CA ARG A 23 0.95 17.79 -4.57
C ARG A 23 -0.57 17.69 -4.66
N SER A 24 -1.30 17.91 -3.57
CA SER A 24 -2.76 17.85 -3.55
C SER A 24 -3.33 18.87 -2.57
N GLU A 25 -4.14 19.80 -3.06
CA GLU A 25 -4.87 20.76 -2.22
C GLU A 25 -6.06 20.09 -1.49
N ASN A 26 -6.67 19.09 -2.11
CA ASN A 26 -7.81 18.35 -1.56
C ASN A 26 -7.40 17.26 -0.57
N GLU A 27 -6.17 16.76 -0.67
CA GLU A 27 -5.57 15.80 0.26
C GLU A 27 -4.27 16.35 0.84
N PRO A 28 -4.35 17.38 1.70
CA PRO A 28 -3.20 18.17 2.11
C PRO A 28 -2.26 17.44 3.07
N PHE A 29 -2.62 16.24 3.53
CA PHE A 29 -1.82 15.45 4.46
C PHE A 29 -1.68 14.01 3.99
N VAL A 30 -0.47 13.47 4.15
CA VAL A 30 -0.15 12.05 3.93
C VAL A 30 0.36 11.47 5.23
N THR A 31 -0.14 10.29 5.58
CA THR A 31 0.27 9.56 6.78
C THR A 31 0.98 8.27 6.42
N GLY A 32 2.10 7.99 7.07
CA GLY A 32 2.69 6.65 7.08
C GLY A 32 2.00 5.82 8.17
N VAL A 33 1.68 4.56 7.87
CA VAL A 33 1.10 3.62 8.83
C VAL A 33 1.89 2.32 8.87
N SER A 34 1.87 1.63 9.99
CA SER A 34 2.33 0.24 10.10
C SER A 34 1.25 -0.59 10.74
N PHE A 35 0.90 -1.71 10.13
CA PHE A 35 -0.09 -2.62 10.70
C PHE A 35 0.48 -3.32 11.95
N ILE A 36 -0.38 -3.54 12.94
CA ILE A 36 0.00 -4.16 14.22
C ILE A 36 -0.22 -5.68 14.15
N ASP A 37 -1.37 -6.10 13.62
CA ASP A 37 -1.87 -7.47 13.70
C ASP A 37 -2.19 -8.03 12.31
N ILE A 38 -1.17 -8.18 11.47
CA ILE A 38 -1.32 -8.87 10.17
C ILE A 38 -0.92 -10.33 10.33
N SER A 39 -1.72 -11.24 9.76
CA SER A 39 -1.30 -12.63 9.68
C SER A 39 -0.20 -12.81 8.63
N GLU A 40 0.55 -13.90 8.72
CA GLU A 40 1.59 -14.26 7.76
C GLU A 40 1.02 -14.35 6.32
N ALA A 41 -0.14 -14.99 6.15
CA ALA A 41 -0.83 -15.05 4.86
C ALA A 41 -1.20 -13.65 4.30
N GLN A 42 -1.58 -12.71 5.17
CA GLN A 42 -1.86 -11.32 4.75
C GLN A 42 -0.58 -10.57 4.37
N TYR A 43 0.52 -10.83 5.07
CA TYR A 43 1.82 -10.25 4.75
C TYR A 43 2.33 -10.75 3.39
N GLU A 44 2.20 -12.05 3.11
CA GLU A 44 2.55 -12.63 1.80
C GLU A 44 1.70 -12.05 0.68
N THR A 45 0.38 -11.94 0.89
CA THR A 45 -0.55 -11.33 -0.07
C THR A 45 -0.17 -9.87 -0.37
N LEU A 46 0.14 -9.10 0.67
CA LEU A 46 0.59 -7.71 0.54
C LEU A 46 1.94 -7.63 -0.20
N GLY A 47 2.88 -8.51 0.12
CA GLY A 47 4.18 -8.59 -0.54
C GLY A 47 4.06 -8.90 -2.04
N GLY A 48 3.20 -9.87 -2.40
CA GLY A 48 2.92 -10.21 -3.80
C GLY A 48 2.30 -9.04 -4.57
N PHE A 49 1.33 -8.34 -3.96
CA PHE A 49 0.72 -7.16 -4.56
C PHE A 49 1.71 -5.99 -4.74
N LEU A 50 2.54 -5.71 -3.73
CA LEU A 50 3.56 -4.66 -3.83
C LEU A 50 4.61 -5.00 -4.91
N GLY A 51 4.99 -6.28 -5.00
CA GLY A 51 5.89 -6.78 -6.04
C GLY A 51 5.32 -6.62 -7.45
N SER A 52 4.05 -6.97 -7.67
CA SER A 52 3.40 -6.81 -8.97
C SER A 52 3.30 -5.35 -9.38
N ARG A 53 2.88 -4.45 -8.47
CA ARG A 53 2.84 -3.00 -8.71
C ARG A 53 4.21 -2.41 -9.02
N ALA A 54 5.27 -2.89 -8.35
CA ALA A 54 6.63 -2.46 -8.64
C ALA A 54 7.08 -2.91 -10.04
N ASN A 55 6.69 -4.10 -10.48
CA ASN A 55 6.99 -4.62 -11.81
C ASN A 55 6.19 -3.90 -12.90
N GLU A 56 4.92 -3.59 -12.68
CA GLU A 56 4.11 -2.75 -13.59
C GLU A 56 4.77 -1.39 -13.85
N ARG A 57 5.22 -0.71 -12.78
CA ARG A 57 5.90 0.59 -12.91
C ARG A 57 7.21 0.50 -13.69
N ARG A 58 7.96 -0.60 -13.56
CA ARG A 58 9.20 -0.82 -14.33
C ARG A 58 8.93 -1.18 -15.79
N GLY A 59 7.88 -1.97 -16.05
CA GLY A 59 7.46 -2.36 -17.39
C GLY A 59 6.91 -1.18 -18.21
N ASN A 60 6.28 -0.21 -17.56
CA ASN A 60 5.64 0.93 -18.22
C ASN A 60 6.60 2.07 -18.60
N SER A 61 7.91 1.88 -18.43
CA SER A 61 8.94 2.88 -18.76
C SER A 61 9.47 2.78 -20.21
N ARG A 62 8.76 2.07 -21.10
CA ARG A 62 9.09 1.92 -22.53
C ARG A 62 7.98 2.42 -23.48
N GLY A 63 7.14 3.36 -23.04
CA GLY A 63 6.16 4.07 -23.86
C GLY A 63 6.45 5.56 -23.87
#